data_AF-A0A2V6GSK5-F1
#
_entry.id   AF-A0A2V6GSK5-F1
#
_cell.length_a   1.000
_cell.length_b   1.000
_cell.length_c   1.000
_cell.angle_alpha   90.00
_cell.angle_beta   90.00
_cell.angle_gamma   90.00
#
_symmetry.space_group_name_H-M   'P 1'
#
loop_
_entity.id
_entity.type
_entity.pdbx_description
1 polymer ?
#
loop_
_entity_poly.entity_id
_entity_poly.type
_entity_poly.pdbx_seq_one_letter_code
_entity_poly.pdbx_strand_id
1 'polypeptide(L)'
;AFAESRREDKRITQELTEELTKTFITPLEREDIQALAASLYKIPKTVEKIGERMLICPQDLPKLSFGKQVQLLDQAAEAVLAMVKQLRKGMNVRTAREMNAKLQTIEGEADELELELLRDLYQGNYDPKHIIFLRDLYELLEKVIDRCRDAGNVVLQVVLKHT
;
A
#
# COMPACT_ATOMS: atom_id res chain seq x y z
N ALA A 1 14.93 -12.92 -2.54
CA ALA A 1 13.54 -12.55 -2.20
C ALA A 1 13.30 -11.03 -2.27
N PHE A 2 13.33 -10.25 -1.17
CA PHE A 2 12.97 -8.81 -1.22
C PHE A 2 13.82 -7.97 -2.18
N ALA A 3 15.14 -8.17 -2.18
CA ALA A 3 16.04 -7.45 -3.07
C ALA A 3 15.79 -7.75 -4.57
N GLU A 4 15.32 -8.96 -4.90
CA GLU A 4 14.94 -9.33 -6.26
C GLU A 4 13.59 -8.71 -6.64
N SER A 5 12.59 -8.80 -5.75
CA SER A 5 11.29 -8.16 -5.95
C SER A 5 11.44 -6.65 -6.21
N ARG A 6 12.27 -5.95 -5.41
CA ARG A 6 12.54 -4.52 -5.61
C ARG A 6 13.16 -4.21 -6.96
N ARG A 7 14.14 -5.03 -7.39
CA ARG A 7 14.79 -4.84 -8.69
C ARG A 7 13.77 -5.00 -9.81
N GLU A 8 12.88 -5.98 -9.68
CA GLU A 8 11.81 -6.21 -10.63
C GLU A 8 10.78 -5.08 -10.65
N ASP A 9 10.31 -4.62 -9.49
CA ASP A 9 9.37 -3.49 -9.39
C ASP A 9 9.96 -2.20 -9.99
N LYS A 10 11.25 -1.94 -9.74
CA LYS A 10 11.98 -0.81 -10.33
C LYS A 10 12.12 -0.97 -11.84
N ARG A 11 12.44 -2.18 -12.32
CA ARG A 11 12.56 -2.50 -13.74
C ARG A 11 11.23 -2.28 -14.46
N ILE A 12 10.12 -2.78 -13.92
CA ILE A 12 8.77 -2.60 -14.45
C ILE A 12 8.41 -1.11 -14.51
N THR A 13 8.69 -0.35 -13.44
CA THR A 13 8.40 1.10 -13.40
C THR A 13 9.20 1.87 -14.45
N GLN A 14 10.47 1.50 -14.65
CA GLN A 14 11.33 2.10 -15.66
C GLN A 14 10.86 1.74 -17.08
N GLU A 15 10.61 0.46 -17.34
CA GLU A 15 10.08 -0.04 -18.61
C GLU A 15 8.79 0.68 -19.00
N LEU A 16 7.85 0.82 -18.05
CA LEU A 16 6.62 1.56 -18.28
C LEU A 16 6.87 3.02 -18.68
N THR A 17 7.80 3.70 -18.01
CA THR A 17 8.16 5.10 -18.31
C THR A 17 8.76 5.23 -19.72
N GLU A 18 9.61 4.28 -20.10
CA GLU A 18 10.20 4.23 -21.43
C GLU A 18 9.14 3.96 -22.51
N GLU A 19 8.22 3.03 -22.27
CA GLU A 19 7.14 2.71 -23.20
C GLU A 19 6.16 3.86 -23.38
N LEU A 20 5.82 4.61 -22.30
CA LEU A 20 5.00 5.82 -22.39
C LEU A 20 5.66 6.94 -23.21
N THR A 21 6.99 6.98 -23.24
CA THR A 21 7.74 7.96 -24.04
C THR A 21 7.72 7.61 -25.53
N LYS A 22 7.73 6.31 -25.85
CA LYS A 22 7.73 5.78 -27.23
C LYS A 22 6.33 5.64 -27.83
N THR A 23 5.30 5.51 -26.98
CA THR A 23 3.93 5.25 -27.42
C THR A 23 3.19 6.56 -27.68
N PHE A 24 2.84 6.82 -28.94
CA PHE A 24 2.14 8.07 -29.31
C PHE A 24 0.67 8.09 -28.85
N ILE A 25 -0.05 6.98 -29.01
CA ILE A 25 -1.48 6.84 -28.65
C ILE A 25 -1.62 5.88 -27.47
N THR A 26 -2.19 6.36 -26.37
CA THR A 26 -2.47 5.56 -25.16
C THR A 26 -3.97 5.47 -24.89
N PRO A 27 -4.45 4.37 -24.28
CA PRO A 27 -5.88 4.19 -23.97
C PRO A 27 -6.36 5.04 -22.78
N LEU A 28 -5.42 5.56 -21.99
CA LEU A 28 -5.61 6.48 -20.88
C LEU A 28 -4.62 7.66 -21.02
N GLU A 29 -4.85 8.75 -20.30
CA GLU A 29 -3.88 9.85 -20.19
C GLU A 29 -2.53 9.32 -19.65
N ARG A 30 -1.42 9.81 -20.21
CA ARG A 30 -0.09 9.30 -19.85
C ARG A 30 0.24 9.60 -18.40
N GLU A 31 -0.18 10.78 -17.94
CA GLU A 31 -0.06 11.26 -16.58
C GLU A 31 -0.78 10.33 -15.59
N ASP A 32 -1.95 9.82 -15.97
CA ASP A 32 -2.73 8.88 -15.16
C ASP A 32 -2.04 7.51 -15.05
N ILE A 33 -1.51 7.00 -16.17
CA ILE A 33 -0.74 5.74 -16.18
C ILE A 33 0.49 5.88 -15.28
N GLN A 34 1.20 7.01 -15.38
CA GLN A 34 2.41 7.27 -14.61
C GLN A 34 2.11 7.49 -13.12
N ALA A 35 1.00 8.17 -12.79
CA ALA A 35 0.53 8.32 -11.42
C ALA A 35 0.18 6.97 -10.79
N LEU A 36 -0.54 6.11 -11.52
CA LEU A 36 -0.91 4.77 -11.04
C LEU A 36 0.31 3.88 -10.84
N ALA A 37 1.27 3.93 -11.76
CA ALA A 37 2.52 3.20 -11.61
C ALA A 37 3.32 3.65 -10.39
N ALA A 38 3.43 4.97 -10.19
CA ALA A 38 4.12 5.54 -9.05
C ALA A 38 3.43 5.19 -7.72
N SER A 39 2.10 5.14 -7.66
CA SER A 39 1.38 4.72 -6.45
C SER A 39 1.56 3.23 -6.18
N LEU A 40 1.45 2.37 -7.20
CA LEU A 40 1.65 0.93 -7.07
C LEU A 40 3.07 0.59 -6.61
N TYR A 41 4.10 1.25 -7.14
CA TYR A 41 5.49 1.05 -6.75
C TYR A 41 5.75 1.36 -5.26
N LYS A 42 5.01 2.30 -4.65
CA LYS A 42 5.19 2.66 -3.23
C LYS A 42 4.75 1.57 -2.27
N ILE A 43 3.82 0.69 -2.66
CA ILE A 43 3.28 -0.38 -1.81
C ILE A 43 4.39 -1.40 -1.43
N PRO A 44 4.98 -2.18 -2.37
CA PRO A 44 6.01 -3.16 -2.04
C PRO A 44 7.28 -2.50 -1.46
N LYS A 45 7.61 -1.27 -1.89
CA LYS A 45 8.70 -0.48 -1.31
C LYS A 45 8.51 -0.20 0.18
N THR A 46 7.27 -0.01 0.63
CA THR A 46 6.96 0.22 2.05
C THR A 46 6.94 -1.10 2.83
N VAL A 47 6.49 -2.20 2.22
CA VAL A 47 6.59 -3.54 2.80
C VAL A 47 8.05 -3.95 3.02
N GLU A 48 8.94 -3.65 2.07
CA GLU A 48 10.37 -3.91 2.20
C GLU A 48 10.96 -3.20 3.43
N LYS A 49 10.55 -1.94 3.66
CA LYS A 49 10.98 -1.19 4.84
C LYS A 49 10.63 -1.92 6.13
N ILE A 50 9.44 -2.52 6.23
CA ILE A 50 9.05 -3.34 7.40
C ILE A 50 10.06 -4.47 7.60
N GLY A 51 10.35 -5.23 6.54
CA GLY A 51 11.35 -6.30 6.57
C GLY A 51 12.73 -5.82 7.03
N GLU A 52 13.19 -4.67 6.54
CA GLU A 52 14.46 -4.05 6.98
C GLU A 52 14.44 -3.75 8.48
N ARG A 53 13.34 -3.21 9.03
CA ARG A 53 13.23 -2.90 10.48
C ARG A 53 13.24 -4.19 11.29
N MET A 54 12.48 -5.20 10.89
CA MET A 54 12.42 -6.50 11.57
C MET A 54 13.81 -7.16 11.67
N LEU A 55 14.66 -6.99 10.66
CA LEU A 55 16.03 -7.54 10.66
C LEU A 55 17.00 -6.79 11.59
N ILE A 56 16.70 -5.55 11.99
CA ILE A 56 17.54 -4.79 12.94
C ILE A 56 17.42 -5.37 14.36
N CYS A 57 16.23 -5.83 14.76
CA CYS A 57 15.97 -6.38 16.10
C CYS A 57 15.21 -7.73 16.05
N PRO A 58 15.83 -8.80 15.53
CA PRO A 58 15.14 -10.07 15.29
C PRO A 58 14.69 -10.79 16.58
N GLN A 59 15.38 -10.53 17.70
CA GLN A 59 15.09 -11.18 18.99
C GLN A 59 13.81 -10.68 19.66
N ASP A 60 13.33 -9.49 19.27
CA ASP A 60 12.15 -8.86 19.85
C ASP A 60 10.85 -9.22 19.09
N LEU A 61 10.97 -9.93 17.95
CA LEU A 61 9.85 -10.36 17.08
C LEU A 61 8.93 -11.47 17.65
N PRO A 62 9.42 -12.53 18.33
CA PRO A 62 8.60 -13.69 18.68
C PRO A 62 7.48 -13.41 19.70
N LYS A 63 7.49 -12.23 20.34
CA LYS A 63 6.50 -11.82 21.35
C LYS A 63 5.36 -10.98 20.78
N LEU A 64 5.37 -10.71 19.47
CA LEU A 64 4.50 -9.73 18.84
C LEU A 64 3.46 -10.40 17.94
N SER A 65 2.21 -9.94 18.04
CA SER A 65 1.14 -10.32 17.11
C SER A 65 0.81 -9.14 16.20
N PHE A 66 1.01 -9.34 14.90
CA PHE A 66 0.61 -8.39 13.85
C PHE A 66 -0.58 -8.90 13.04
N GLY A 67 -1.32 -9.89 13.55
CA GLY A 67 -2.31 -10.64 12.78
C GLY A 67 -3.40 -9.76 12.16
N LYS A 68 -3.93 -8.80 12.93
CA LYS A 68 -4.95 -7.86 12.44
C LYS A 68 -4.38 -6.90 11.38
N GLN A 69 -3.20 -6.32 11.62
CA GLN A 69 -2.56 -5.41 10.65
C GLN A 69 -2.27 -6.12 9.33
N VAL A 70 -1.73 -7.35 9.39
CA VAL A 70 -1.44 -8.16 8.20
C VAL A 70 -2.72 -8.51 7.44
N GLN A 71 -3.81 -8.81 8.16
CA GLN A 71 -5.11 -9.08 7.54
C GLN A 71 -5.66 -7.84 6.81
N LEU A 72 -5.60 -6.66 7.42
CA LEU A 72 -6.04 -5.41 6.77
C LEU A 72 -5.18 -5.07 5.55
N LEU A 73 -3.86 -5.25 5.66
CA LEU A 73 -2.92 -5.06 4.56
C LEU A 73 -3.24 -5.98 3.37
N ASP A 74 -3.48 -7.26 3.63
CA ASP A 74 -3.83 -8.24 2.60
C ASP A 74 -5.15 -7.86 1.90
N GLN A 75 -6.19 -7.51 2.66
CA GLN A 75 -7.46 -7.03 2.11
C GLN A 75 -7.30 -5.77 1.25
N ALA A 76 -6.47 -4.82 1.68
CA ALA A 76 -6.19 -3.60 0.92
C ALA A 76 -5.46 -3.92 -0.38
N ALA A 77 -4.45 -4.79 -0.33
CA ALA A 77 -3.69 -5.22 -1.50
C ALA A 77 -4.58 -5.98 -2.51
N GLU A 78 -5.44 -6.88 -2.05
CA GLU A 78 -6.43 -7.58 -2.89
C GLU A 78 -7.40 -6.60 -3.55
N ALA A 79 -7.89 -5.60 -2.81
CA ALA A 79 -8.79 -4.58 -3.36
C ALA A 79 -8.09 -3.77 -4.48
N VAL A 80 -6.86 -3.32 -4.27
CA VAL A 80 -6.07 -2.62 -5.30
C VAL A 80 -5.84 -3.51 -6.53
N LEU A 81 -5.46 -4.77 -6.32
CA LEU A 81 -5.27 -5.73 -7.41
C LEU A 81 -6.55 -5.91 -8.23
N ALA A 82 -7.70 -6.04 -7.57
CA ALA A 82 -9.00 -6.14 -8.21
C ALA A 82 -9.33 -4.86 -9.00
N MET A 83 -9.07 -3.68 -8.41
CA MET A 83 -9.30 -2.39 -9.09
C MET A 83 -8.47 -2.28 -10.37
N VAL A 84 -7.17 -2.57 -10.30
CA VAL A 84 -6.27 -2.51 -11.47
C VAL A 84 -6.71 -3.51 -12.55
N LYS A 85 -7.11 -4.74 -12.17
CA LYS A 85 -7.62 -5.74 -13.11
C LYS A 85 -8.91 -5.29 -13.80
N GLN A 86 -9.82 -4.66 -13.05
CA GLN A 86 -11.09 -4.20 -13.56
C GLN A 86 -10.94 -2.93 -14.42
N LEU A 87 -9.98 -2.06 -14.10
CA LEU A 87 -9.63 -0.90 -14.93
C LEU A 87 -9.28 -1.31 -16.36
N ARG A 88 -8.50 -2.39 -16.53
CA ARG A 88 -8.14 -2.96 -17.85
C ARG A 88 -9.35 -3.42 -18.68
N LYS A 89 -10.49 -3.69 -18.04
CA LYS A 89 -11.72 -4.19 -18.69
C LYS A 89 -12.75 -3.10 -18.97
N GLY A 90 -12.45 -1.83 -18.66
CA GLY A 90 -13.43 -0.75 -18.69
C GLY A 90 -14.27 -0.72 -17.41
N MET A 91 -13.70 -0.19 -16.34
CA MET A 91 -14.39 -0.01 -15.06
C MET A 91 -15.38 1.16 -15.13
N ASN A 92 -16.62 0.96 -14.67
CA ASN A 92 -17.59 2.05 -14.56
C ASN A 92 -17.45 2.82 -13.23
N VAL A 93 -17.96 4.06 -13.18
CA VAL A 93 -17.88 4.95 -12.00
C VAL A 93 -18.48 4.34 -10.74
N ARG A 94 -19.61 3.63 -10.85
CA ARG A 94 -20.27 3.04 -9.67
C ARG A 94 -19.36 2.01 -9.02
N THR A 95 -18.84 1.07 -9.80
CA THR A 95 -17.89 0.06 -9.32
C THR A 95 -16.61 0.69 -8.79
N ALA A 96 -16.08 1.72 -9.45
CA ALA A 96 -14.90 2.44 -8.96
C ALA A 96 -15.14 3.07 -7.58
N ARG A 97 -16.28 3.73 -7.39
CA ARG A 97 -16.65 4.34 -6.10
C ARG A 97 -16.84 3.29 -5.00
N GLU A 98 -17.51 2.17 -5.29
CA GLU A 98 -17.72 1.08 -4.34
C GLU A 98 -16.39 0.48 -3.88
N MET A 99 -15.47 0.20 -4.82
CA MET A 99 -14.15 -0.35 -4.48
C MET A 99 -13.27 0.66 -3.73
N ASN A 100 -13.34 1.95 -4.10
CA ASN A 100 -12.61 2.99 -3.38
C ASN A 100 -13.15 3.19 -1.95
N ALA A 101 -14.48 3.13 -1.76
CA ALA A 101 -15.09 3.20 -0.44
C ALA A 101 -14.67 2.02 0.45
N LYS A 102 -14.50 0.82 -0.13
CA LYS A 102 -13.92 -0.33 0.58
C LYS A 102 -12.50 -0.04 1.06
N LEU A 103 -11.64 0.55 0.22
CA LEU A 103 -10.27 0.93 0.63
C LEU A 103 -10.26 1.99 1.75
N GLN A 104 -11.16 2.98 1.68
CA GLN A 104 -11.32 3.98 2.75
C GLN A 104 -11.78 3.34 4.07
N THR A 105 -12.64 2.31 4.00
CA THR A 105 -13.07 1.59 5.20
C THR A 105 -11.91 0.81 5.82
N ILE A 106 -11.11 0.12 5.00
CA ILE A 106 -9.95 -0.65 5.46
C ILE A 106 -8.89 0.28 6.08
N GLU A 107 -8.64 1.45 5.50
CA GLU A 107 -7.72 2.44 6.08
C GLU A 107 -8.26 3.00 7.40
N GLY A 108 -9.54 3.35 7.50
CA GLY A 108 -10.14 3.76 8.77
C GLY A 108 -10.02 2.68 9.87
N GLU A 109 -10.23 1.41 9.54
CA GLU A 109 -10.02 0.29 10.48
C GLU A 109 -8.54 0.14 10.89
N ALA A 110 -7.60 0.44 9.99
CA ALA A 110 -6.17 0.40 10.26
C ALA A 110 -5.71 1.55 11.16
N ASP A 111 -6.22 2.77 10.92
CA ASP A 111 -5.95 3.95 11.75
C ASP A 111 -6.47 3.75 13.18
N GLU A 112 -7.70 3.24 13.32
CA GLU A 112 -8.27 2.90 14.64
C GLU A 112 -7.41 1.87 15.37
N LEU A 113 -6.97 0.83 14.67
CA LEU A 113 -6.10 -0.20 15.22
C LEU A 113 -4.73 0.37 15.63
N GLU A 114 -4.14 1.26 14.83
CA GLU A 114 -2.87 1.90 15.17
C GLU A 114 -3.01 2.73 16.46
N LEU A 115 -4.08 3.50 16.60
CA LEU A 115 -4.34 4.29 17.81
C LEU A 115 -4.51 3.40 19.05
N GLU A 116 -5.18 2.25 18.93
CA GLU A 116 -5.30 1.27 20.00
C GLU A 116 -3.92 0.72 20.41
N LEU A 117 -3.10 0.34 19.44
CA LEU A 117 -1.76 -0.19 19.67
C LEU A 117 -0.82 0.84 20.29
N LEU A 118 -0.87 2.09 19.83
CA LEU A 118 -0.09 3.18 20.42
C LEU A 118 -0.53 3.50 21.86
N ARG A 119 -1.84 3.41 22.14
CA ARG A 119 -2.36 3.59 23.51
C ARG A 119 -1.82 2.51 24.44
N ASP A 120 -1.87 1.25 24.02
CA ASP A 120 -1.31 0.12 24.78
C ASP A 120 0.21 0.28 24.96
N LEU A 121 0.93 0.63 23.90
CA LEU A 121 2.37 0.80 23.91
C LEU A 121 2.84 1.90 24.87
N TYR A 122 2.10 3.00 24.98
CA TYR A 122 2.48 4.14 25.83
C TYR A 122 1.98 4.03 27.28
N GLN A 123 0.95 3.22 27.54
CA GLN A 123 0.43 2.99 28.89
C GLN A 123 0.98 1.72 29.54
N GLY A 124 1.44 0.75 28.73
CA GLY A 124 1.99 -0.51 29.19
C GLY A 124 3.42 -0.41 29.73
N ASN A 125 3.86 -1.49 30.38
CA ASN A 125 5.21 -1.62 30.91
C ASN A 125 6.17 -2.18 29.84
N TYR A 126 6.51 -1.35 28.87
CA TYR A 126 7.52 -1.65 27.86
C TYR A 126 8.82 -0.89 28.18
N ASP A 127 9.98 -1.49 27.90
CA ASP A 127 11.22 -0.72 27.93
C ASP A 127 11.30 0.24 26.73
N PRO A 128 12.05 1.36 26.86
CA PRO A 128 12.11 2.38 25.81
C PRO A 128 12.55 1.88 24.43
N LYS A 129 13.40 0.85 24.38
CA LYS A 129 13.86 0.26 23.11
C LYS A 129 12.69 -0.41 22.39
N HIS A 130 11.87 -1.19 23.09
CA HIS A 130 10.68 -1.80 22.52
C HIS A 130 9.64 -0.77 22.09
N ILE A 131 9.45 0.31 22.86
CA ILE A 131 8.52 1.38 22.48
C ILE A 131 8.91 1.99 21.13
N ILE A 132 10.18 2.33 20.94
CA ILE A 132 10.66 2.90 19.67
C ILE A 132 10.47 1.90 18.53
N PHE A 133 10.91 0.66 18.73
CA PHE A 133 10.84 -0.38 17.71
C PHE A 133 9.42 -0.69 17.26
N LEU A 134 8.48 -0.83 18.20
CA LEU A 134 7.08 -1.16 17.91
C LEU A 134 6.35 -0.01 17.24
N ARG A 135 6.57 1.21 17.73
CA ARG A 135 6.02 2.41 17.09
C ARG A 135 6.43 2.50 15.63
N ASP A 136 7.73 2.33 15.34
CA ASP A 136 8.24 2.39 13.96
C ASP A 136 7.64 1.29 13.06
N LEU A 137 7.35 0.11 13.61
CA LEU A 137 6.69 -0.97 12.86
C LEU A 137 5.20 -0.71 12.64
N TYR A 138 4.48 -0.22 13.65
CA TYR A 138 3.06 0.11 13.53
C TYR A 138 2.83 1.21 12.49
N GLU A 139 3.65 2.28 12.54
CA GLU A 139 3.60 3.38 11.57
C GLU A 139 3.86 2.87 10.15
N LEU A 140 4.80 1.94 9.96
CA LEU A 140 5.05 1.37 8.63
C LEU A 140 3.93 0.46 8.13
N LEU A 141 3.26 -0.29 9.03
CA LEU A 141 2.15 -1.16 8.68
C LEU A 141 0.94 -0.35 8.22
N GLU A 142 0.54 0.68 8.97
CA GLU A 142 -0.47 1.66 8.55
C GLU A 142 -0.07 2.25 7.20
N LYS A 143 1.19 2.65 7.04
CA LYS A 143 1.63 3.31 5.82
C LYS A 143 1.45 2.47 4.57
N VAL A 144 1.58 1.14 4.65
CA VAL A 144 1.30 0.26 3.51
C VAL A 144 -0.17 0.32 3.11
N ILE A 145 -1.08 0.34 4.09
CA ILE A 145 -2.53 0.41 3.87
C ILE A 145 -2.90 1.76 3.25
N ASP A 146 -2.33 2.85 3.74
CA ASP A 146 -2.46 4.18 3.13
C ASP A 146 -1.95 4.20 1.67
N ARG A 147 -0.85 3.50 1.36
CA ARG A 147 -0.39 3.37 -0.05
C ARG A 147 -1.38 2.62 -0.93
N CYS A 148 -2.10 1.64 -0.40
CA CYS A 148 -3.16 0.95 -1.13
C CYS A 148 -4.35 1.90 -1.40
N ARG A 149 -4.77 2.67 -0.39
CA ARG A 149 -5.80 3.72 -0.52
C ARG A 149 -5.40 4.78 -1.55
N ASP A 150 -4.16 5.27 -1.52
CA ASP A 150 -3.60 6.19 -2.51
C ASP A 150 -3.74 5.64 -3.94
N ALA A 151 -3.38 4.37 -4.16
CA ALA A 151 -3.49 3.73 -5.47
C ALA A 151 -4.96 3.59 -5.92
N GLY A 152 -5.87 3.27 -5.00
CA GLY A 152 -7.31 3.25 -5.26
C GLY A 152 -7.85 4.60 -5.71
N ASN A 153 -7.43 5.68 -5.03
CA ASN A 153 -7.82 7.04 -5.36
C ASN A 153 -7.36 7.43 -6.78
N VAL A 154 -6.15 7.03 -7.18
CA VAL A 154 -5.68 7.24 -8.56
C VAL A 154 -6.59 6.51 -9.54
N VAL A 155 -6.90 5.22 -9.31
CA VAL A 155 -7.82 4.47 -10.19
C VAL A 155 -9.19 5.16 -10.29
N LEU A 156 -9.75 5.63 -9.18
CA LEU A 156 -11.02 6.36 -9.19
C LEU A 156 -10.93 7.64 -10.04
N GLN A 157 -9.85 8.41 -9.91
CA GLN A 157 -9.63 9.61 -10.72
C GLN A 157 -9.57 9.28 -12.22
N VAL A 158 -8.85 8.23 -12.60
CA VAL A 158 -8.79 7.77 -14.00
C VAL A 158 -10.20 7.46 -14.53
N VAL A 159 -10.99 6.69 -13.78
CA VAL A 159 -12.35 6.31 -14.21
C VAL A 159 -13.26 7.53 -14.35
N LEU A 160 -13.18 8.48 -13.41
CA LEU A 160 -14.00 9.70 -13.44
C LEU A 160 -13.69 10.59 -14.66
N LYS A 161 -12.46 10.59 -15.17
CA LYS A 161 -12.09 11.34 -16.39
C LYS A 161 -12.59 10.69 -17.68
N HIS A 162 -12.76 9.36 -17.68
CA HIS A 162 -13.11 8.58 -18.87
C HIS A 162 -14.59 8.15 -18.88
N THR A 163 -15.45 8.92 -18.20
CA THR A 163 -16.91 8.76 -18.19
C THR A 163 -17.56 9.94 -18.89
#